data_AF-A0A0D2MN91-F1
#
_entry.id   AF-A0A0D2MN91-F1
#
_cell.length_a   1.000
_cell.length_b   1.000
_cell.length_c   1.000
_cell.angle_alpha   90.00
_cell.angle_beta   90.00
_cell.angle_gamma   90.00
#
_symmetry.space_group_name_H-M   'P 1'
#
loop_
_entity.id
_entity.type
_entity.pdbx_description
1 polymer ?
#
loop_
_entity_poly.entity_id
_entity_poly.type
_entity_poly.pdbx_seq_one_letter_code
_entity_poly.pdbx_strand_id
1 'polypeptide(L)'
;PGTPPDTTDVAAYHGWLYENVVKGTIKAHLDSIRNEAHVEPNTVYGATDASVPAEKKYQALAGFALFQGDERVASARYVSSKVLAPEAELSAIRFAVVRATQVPGCTRIVIFTDHIASARKALDPSVHSGQGHSLAVCRALLVWFAADPLNTLEFYDCPSKAEWDVHYEPSYLKGGSWIPAAKASTSLVSRMTRAILGHAPIGKYYSRFLPDEDPACPCGEAALETRDHILNHCHRRGVDYFYGPARTLPALIRFLERFPWAFSFRPKNGVG
;
A
#
# COMPACT_ATOMS: atom_id res chain seq x y z
N PRO A 1 9.18 -22.50 -42.54
CA PRO A 1 8.18 -22.51 -41.44
C PRO A 1 8.48 -21.39 -40.44
N GLY A 2 7.64 -20.34 -40.47
CA GLY A 2 7.55 -19.28 -39.45
C GLY A 2 8.70 -18.28 -39.40
N THR A 3 8.64 -17.25 -40.23
CA THR A 3 9.35 -15.97 -40.00
C THR A 3 9.00 -15.46 -38.59
N PRO A 4 9.95 -14.99 -37.78
CA PRO A 4 9.63 -14.36 -36.50
C PRO A 4 8.78 -13.11 -36.76
N PRO A 5 7.79 -12.82 -35.89
CA PRO A 5 6.94 -11.65 -36.07
C PRO A 5 7.80 -10.38 -36.01
N ASP A 6 7.53 -9.50 -36.97
CA ASP A 6 8.17 -8.20 -37.12
C ASP A 6 7.92 -7.36 -35.87
N THR A 7 8.99 -6.96 -35.19
CA THR A 7 8.96 -6.22 -33.91
C THR A 7 8.50 -4.77 -34.07
N THR A 8 8.16 -4.34 -35.30
CA THR A 8 7.68 -2.99 -35.58
C THR A 8 6.23 -2.74 -35.14
N ASP A 9 5.42 -3.77 -34.90
CA ASP A 9 4.02 -3.62 -34.47
C ASP A 9 3.83 -3.39 -32.96
N VAL A 10 4.89 -3.51 -32.15
CA VAL A 10 4.84 -3.22 -30.71
C VAL A 10 5.03 -1.73 -30.41
N ALA A 11 5.29 -0.91 -31.44
CA ALA A 11 5.74 0.48 -31.31
C ALA A 11 4.63 1.55 -31.41
N ALA A 12 3.36 1.18 -31.59
CA ALA A 12 2.26 2.15 -31.65
C ALA A 12 1.65 2.47 -30.25
N TYR A 13 2.48 2.67 -29.23
CA TYR A 13 2.01 3.21 -27.94
C TYR A 13 1.88 4.74 -28.05
N HIS A 14 0.69 5.21 -28.41
CA HIS A 14 0.34 6.64 -28.39
C HIS A 14 0.24 7.15 -26.94
N GLY A 15 1.37 7.56 -26.35
CA GLY A 15 1.38 8.33 -25.11
C GLY A 15 1.12 9.81 -25.40
N TRP A 16 -0.05 10.32 -25.03
CA TRP A 16 -0.35 11.75 -25.08
C TRP A 16 0.36 12.46 -23.91
N LEU A 17 1.34 13.31 -24.23
CA LEU A 17 2.03 14.19 -23.28
C LEU A 17 1.40 15.59 -23.39
N TYR A 18 0.76 16.07 -22.31
CA TYR A 18 0.30 17.45 -22.20
C TYR A 18 1.27 18.25 -21.33
N GLU A 19 2.27 18.85 -21.95
CA GLU A 19 3.05 19.92 -21.34
C GLU A 19 2.27 21.24 -21.49
N ASN A 20 1.90 21.85 -20.35
CA ASN A 20 1.23 23.15 -20.14
C ASN A 20 -0.21 23.04 -19.63
N VAL A 21 -0.39 22.72 -18.33
CA VAL A 21 -1.72 22.71 -17.71
C VAL A 21 -1.71 23.30 -16.29
N VAL A 22 -2.56 24.31 -16.08
CA VAL A 22 -2.86 24.92 -14.77
C VAL A 22 -3.45 23.84 -13.83
N LYS A 23 -2.99 23.77 -12.56
CA LYS A 23 -3.32 22.71 -11.57
C LYS A 23 -4.77 22.20 -11.58
N GLY A 24 -5.76 23.09 -11.75
CA GLY A 24 -7.19 22.73 -11.76
C GLY A 24 -7.64 21.88 -12.95
N THR A 25 -7.01 22.04 -14.12
CA THR A 25 -7.38 21.33 -15.34
C THR A 25 -6.79 19.91 -15.38
N ILE A 26 -5.63 19.67 -14.76
CA ILE A 26 -5.03 18.32 -14.62
C ILE A 26 -5.93 17.43 -13.75
N LYS A 27 -6.36 17.94 -12.59
CA LYS A 27 -7.22 17.19 -11.67
C LYS A 27 -8.55 16.81 -12.33
N ALA A 28 -9.23 17.77 -12.96
CA ALA A 28 -10.49 17.51 -13.66
C ALA A 28 -10.33 16.49 -14.80
N HIS A 29 -9.20 16.53 -15.51
CA HIS A 29 -8.90 15.57 -16.56
C HIS A 29 -8.66 14.15 -16.01
N LEU A 30 -7.84 14.01 -14.97
CA LEU A 30 -7.60 12.73 -14.29
C LEU A 30 -8.87 12.17 -13.64
N ASP A 31 -9.70 13.03 -13.04
CA ASP A 31 -11.02 12.66 -12.51
C ASP A 31 -11.94 12.16 -13.64
N SER A 32 -11.92 12.80 -14.81
CA SER A 32 -12.69 12.35 -15.98
C SER A 32 -12.28 10.95 -16.42
N ILE A 33 -10.97 10.69 -16.57
CA ILE A 33 -10.45 9.37 -16.96
C ILE A 33 -10.80 8.32 -15.92
N ARG A 34 -10.62 8.63 -14.62
CA ARG A 34 -11.02 7.73 -13.54
C ARG A 34 -12.51 7.43 -13.58
N ASN A 35 -13.35 8.45 -13.75
CA ASN A 35 -14.80 8.28 -13.75
C ASN A 35 -15.25 7.43 -14.96
N GLU A 36 -14.64 7.62 -16.12
CA GLU A 36 -14.87 6.77 -17.30
C GLU A 36 -14.49 5.31 -17.00
N ALA A 37 -13.28 5.08 -16.50
CA ALA A 37 -12.79 3.76 -16.14
C ALA A 37 -13.61 3.10 -15.01
N HIS A 38 -14.19 3.91 -14.13
CA HIS A 38 -15.06 3.45 -13.05
C HIS A 38 -16.43 2.97 -13.55
N VAL A 39 -17.02 3.64 -14.54
CA VAL A 39 -18.35 3.27 -15.08
C VAL A 39 -18.25 2.05 -16.00
N GLU A 40 -17.08 1.80 -16.58
CA GLU A 40 -16.89 0.73 -17.55
C GLU A 40 -16.69 -0.64 -16.87
N PRO A 41 -17.59 -1.63 -17.07
CA PRO A 41 -17.66 -2.84 -16.23
C PRO A 41 -16.41 -3.73 -16.28
N ASN A 42 -15.70 -3.76 -17.41
CA ASN A 42 -14.54 -4.63 -17.63
C ASN A 42 -13.20 -3.88 -17.44
N THR A 43 -13.26 -2.69 -16.84
CA THR A 43 -12.10 -1.83 -16.67
C THR A 43 -11.57 -1.94 -15.24
N VAL A 44 -10.29 -2.30 -15.14
CA VAL A 44 -9.53 -2.25 -13.90
C VAL A 44 -8.69 -0.98 -13.91
N TYR A 45 -8.93 -0.10 -12.95
CA TYR A 45 -8.15 1.12 -12.80
C TYR A 45 -7.50 1.20 -11.44
N GLY A 46 -6.38 1.90 -11.35
CA GLY A 46 -5.68 1.97 -10.07
C GLY A 46 -4.45 2.85 -10.09
N ALA A 47 -3.91 3.08 -8.90
CA ALA A 47 -2.75 3.92 -8.71
C ALA A 47 -1.60 3.14 -8.11
N THR A 48 -0.38 3.51 -8.54
CA THR A 48 0.88 2.93 -8.05
C THR A 48 1.74 4.02 -7.46
N ASP A 49 2.47 3.68 -6.42
CA ASP A 49 3.28 4.65 -5.73
C ASP A 49 4.41 3.93 -4.97
N ALA A 50 5.62 4.50 -4.96
CA ALA A 50 6.74 3.95 -4.23
C ALA A 50 7.43 5.00 -3.36
N SER A 51 8.19 4.55 -2.37
CA SER A 51 8.95 5.43 -1.50
C SER A 51 10.30 4.84 -1.13
N VAL A 52 11.31 5.69 -1.14
CA VAL A 52 12.66 5.36 -0.68
C VAL A 52 12.97 6.23 0.54
N PRO A 53 13.15 5.63 1.73
CA PRO A 53 13.50 6.37 2.93
C PRO A 53 14.87 7.04 2.79
N ALA A 54 15.01 8.26 3.32
CA ALA A 54 16.27 8.99 3.33
C ALA A 54 17.37 8.30 4.18
N GLU A 55 16.95 7.58 5.23
CA GLU A 55 17.87 6.83 6.07
C GLU A 55 18.21 5.46 5.46
N LYS A 56 19.50 5.21 5.20
CA LYS A 56 20.04 3.99 4.55
C LYS A 56 19.78 2.66 5.29
N LYS A 57 19.22 2.72 6.51
CA LYS A 57 18.88 1.54 7.32
C LYS A 57 17.52 0.95 6.95
N TYR A 58 16.65 1.74 6.31
CA TYR A 58 15.32 1.29 5.89
C TYR A 58 15.32 0.84 4.42
N GLN A 59 14.31 0.05 4.05
CA GLN A 59 14.14 -0.50 2.71
C GLN A 59 13.08 0.29 1.95
N ALA A 60 13.17 0.31 0.62
CA ALA A 60 12.16 0.92 -0.23
C ALA A 60 10.83 0.16 -0.14
N LEU A 61 9.73 0.89 -0.30
CA LEU A 61 8.39 0.34 -0.34
C LEU A 61 7.75 0.62 -1.70
N ALA A 62 7.06 -0.36 -2.23
CA ALA A 62 6.24 -0.25 -3.43
C ALA A 62 4.80 -0.60 -3.06
N GLY A 63 3.83 0.15 -3.56
CA GLY A 63 2.42 -0.06 -3.27
C GLY A 63 1.53 0.17 -4.48
N PHE A 64 0.38 -0.50 -4.48
CA PHE A 64 -0.65 -0.26 -5.47
C PHE A 64 -2.04 -0.48 -4.88
N ALA A 65 -3.04 0.13 -5.52
CA ALA A 65 -4.46 -0.16 -5.30
C ALA A 65 -5.18 -0.20 -6.66
N LEU A 66 -5.97 -1.25 -6.88
CA LEU A 66 -6.76 -1.49 -8.09
C LEU A 66 -8.25 -1.59 -7.72
N PHE A 67 -9.08 -1.11 -8.64
CA PHE A 67 -10.53 -1.02 -8.52
C PHE A 67 -11.19 -1.46 -9.83
N GLN A 68 -12.43 -1.94 -9.72
CA GLN A 68 -13.36 -2.18 -10.81
C GLN A 68 -14.73 -1.72 -10.33
N GLY A 69 -15.29 -0.70 -10.97
CA GLY A 69 -16.40 0.04 -10.38
C GLY A 69 -16.04 0.58 -8.98
N ASP A 70 -16.94 0.38 -8.01
CA ASP A 70 -16.71 0.75 -6.61
C ASP A 70 -15.85 -0.28 -5.83
N GLU A 71 -15.63 -1.47 -6.40
CA GLU A 71 -14.98 -2.56 -5.68
C GLU A 71 -13.46 -2.47 -5.78
N ARG A 72 -12.78 -2.59 -4.64
CA ARG A 72 -11.32 -2.73 -4.59
C ARG A 72 -10.92 -4.17 -4.89
N VAL A 73 -10.62 -4.46 -6.15
CA VAL A 73 -10.26 -5.81 -6.62
C VAL A 73 -8.89 -6.30 -6.13
N ALA A 74 -7.95 -5.38 -5.86
CA ALA A 74 -6.67 -5.73 -5.25
C ALA A 74 -5.95 -4.52 -4.66
N SER A 75 -5.20 -4.74 -3.58
CA SER A 75 -4.19 -3.80 -3.11
C SER A 75 -3.10 -4.56 -2.38
N ALA A 76 -1.87 -4.05 -2.46
CA ALA A 76 -0.75 -4.66 -1.74
C ALA A 76 0.37 -3.65 -1.50
N ARG A 77 1.25 -4.01 -0.56
CA ARG A 77 2.50 -3.31 -0.26
C ARG A 77 3.63 -4.33 -0.23
N TYR A 78 4.71 -4.00 -0.92
CA TYR A 78 5.89 -4.84 -0.99
C TYR A 78 7.11 -4.07 -0.53
N VAL A 79 7.98 -4.80 0.16
CA VAL A 79 9.30 -4.31 0.50
C VAL A 79 10.21 -4.58 -0.70
N SER A 80 10.68 -3.52 -1.35
CA SER A 80 11.51 -3.57 -2.55
C SER A 80 13.01 -3.56 -2.23
N SER A 81 13.40 -3.85 -0.99
CA SER A 81 14.82 -3.91 -0.55
C SER A 81 15.55 -2.56 -0.73
N LYS A 82 16.89 -2.55 -0.77
CA LYS A 82 17.70 -1.34 -0.97
C LYS A 82 17.85 -1.04 -2.46
N VAL A 83 16.84 -0.38 -3.02
CA VAL A 83 16.80 0.04 -4.42
C VAL A 83 16.64 1.55 -4.54
N LEU A 84 16.90 2.07 -5.74
CA LEU A 84 16.66 3.48 -6.06
C LEU A 84 15.16 3.73 -6.30
N ALA A 85 14.74 5.00 -6.20
CA ALA A 85 13.35 5.37 -6.38
C ALA A 85 12.74 4.88 -7.71
N PRO A 86 13.41 5.03 -8.88
CA PRO A 86 12.86 4.54 -10.14
C PRO A 86 12.60 3.03 -10.15
N GLU A 87 13.42 2.24 -9.44
CA GLU A 87 13.23 0.78 -9.35
C GLU A 87 12.11 0.40 -8.39
N ALA A 88 11.93 1.17 -7.31
CA ALA A 88 10.79 1.01 -6.41
C ALA A 88 9.47 1.31 -7.15
N GLU A 89 9.44 2.38 -7.96
CA GLU A 89 8.28 2.71 -8.81
C GLU A 89 8.00 1.63 -9.85
N LEU A 90 9.06 1.16 -10.53
CA LEU A 90 8.94 0.05 -11.49
C LEU A 90 8.41 -1.23 -10.83
N SER A 91 8.80 -1.49 -9.59
CA SER A 91 8.28 -2.60 -8.78
C SER A 91 6.78 -2.45 -8.50
N ALA A 92 6.33 -1.25 -8.11
CA ALA A 92 4.92 -0.96 -7.88
C ALA A 92 4.08 -1.19 -9.14
N ILE A 93 4.55 -0.67 -10.28
CA ILE A 93 3.91 -0.84 -11.59
C ILE A 93 3.83 -2.31 -11.98
N ARG A 94 4.92 -3.07 -11.81
CA ARG A 94 4.91 -4.52 -12.06
C ARG A 94 3.79 -5.20 -11.30
N PHE A 95 3.72 -4.98 -9.99
CA PHE A 95 2.74 -5.69 -9.17
C PHE A 95 1.30 -5.31 -9.52
N ALA A 96 1.04 -4.04 -9.83
CA ALA A 96 -0.28 -3.58 -10.25
C ALA A 96 -0.69 -4.20 -11.59
N VAL A 97 0.14 -4.10 -12.63
CA VAL A 97 -0.19 -4.60 -13.96
C VAL A 97 -0.37 -6.12 -13.96
N VAL A 98 0.57 -6.86 -13.36
CA VAL A 98 0.47 -8.33 -13.27
C VAL A 98 -0.81 -8.74 -12.53
N ARG A 99 -1.18 -8.03 -11.45
CA ARG A 99 -2.41 -8.35 -10.73
C ARG A 99 -3.66 -7.99 -11.54
N ALA A 100 -3.66 -6.88 -12.26
CA ALA A 100 -4.78 -6.46 -13.11
C ALA A 100 -5.08 -7.49 -14.21
N THR A 101 -4.05 -8.04 -14.87
CA THR A 101 -4.22 -9.10 -15.89
C THR A 101 -4.87 -10.39 -15.36
N GLN A 102 -4.91 -10.58 -14.04
CA GLN A 102 -5.52 -11.75 -13.39
C GLN A 102 -6.94 -11.50 -12.90
N VAL A 103 -7.47 -10.26 -13.04
CA VAL A 103 -8.84 -9.94 -12.66
C VAL A 103 -9.79 -10.56 -13.71
N PRO A 104 -10.75 -11.41 -13.31
CA PRO A 104 -11.66 -12.05 -14.25
C PRO A 104 -12.46 -11.03 -15.06
N GLY A 105 -12.51 -11.21 -16.39
CA GLY A 105 -13.28 -10.34 -17.28
C GLY A 105 -12.65 -8.96 -17.52
N CYS A 106 -11.44 -8.68 -17.02
CA CYS A 106 -10.75 -7.43 -17.29
C CYS A 106 -10.28 -7.36 -18.75
N THR A 107 -10.75 -6.34 -19.47
CA THR A 107 -10.34 -6.04 -20.85
C THR A 107 -9.65 -4.68 -20.99
N ARG A 108 -9.71 -3.81 -19.97
CA ARG A 108 -9.00 -2.53 -19.98
C ARG A 108 -8.31 -2.31 -18.65
N ILE A 109 -7.03 -1.94 -18.70
CA ILE A 109 -6.20 -1.64 -17.52
C ILE A 109 -5.77 -0.18 -17.58
N VAL A 110 -6.09 0.59 -16.55
CA VAL A 110 -5.73 2.02 -16.43
C VAL A 110 -4.88 2.23 -15.18
N ILE A 111 -3.61 2.61 -15.34
CA ILE A 111 -2.69 2.81 -14.22
C ILE A 111 -2.26 4.28 -14.11
N PHE A 112 -2.51 4.87 -12.94
CA PHE A 112 -2.03 6.19 -12.57
C PHE A 112 -0.71 6.09 -11.78
N THR A 113 0.30 6.85 -12.19
CA THR A 113 1.61 6.89 -11.51
C THR A 113 2.20 8.28 -11.61
N ASP A 114 2.94 8.72 -10.60
CA ASP A 114 3.73 9.96 -10.67
C ASP A 114 5.12 9.78 -11.32
N HIS A 115 5.43 8.56 -11.78
CA HIS A 115 6.72 8.23 -12.37
C HIS A 115 6.57 7.55 -13.74
N ILE A 116 6.13 8.32 -14.73
CA ILE A 116 5.88 7.86 -16.10
C ILE A 116 7.11 7.20 -16.76
N ALA A 117 8.33 7.61 -16.37
CA ALA A 117 9.56 6.98 -16.84
C ALA A 117 9.65 5.50 -16.44
N SER A 118 9.12 5.14 -15.25
CA SER A 118 9.06 3.74 -14.82
C SER A 118 7.94 2.97 -15.52
N ALA A 119 6.83 3.62 -15.88
CA ALA A 119 5.79 3.01 -16.71
C ALA A 119 6.32 2.64 -18.10
N ARG A 120 7.02 3.57 -18.75
CA ARG A 120 7.72 3.29 -20.03
C ARG A 120 8.71 2.15 -19.89
N LYS A 121 9.51 2.17 -18.81
CA LYS A 121 10.50 1.13 -18.52
C LYS A 121 9.86 -0.24 -18.22
N ALA A 122 8.63 -0.28 -17.69
CA ALA A 122 7.91 -1.53 -17.45
C ALA A 122 7.58 -2.30 -18.74
N LEU A 123 7.51 -1.59 -19.87
CA LEU A 123 7.27 -2.16 -21.20
C LEU A 123 8.56 -2.36 -22.01
N ASP A 124 9.73 -2.07 -21.42
CA ASP A 124 11.03 -2.24 -22.06
C ASP A 124 11.67 -3.57 -21.67
N PRO A 125 11.80 -4.55 -22.59
CA PRO A 125 12.45 -5.83 -22.31
C PRO A 125 13.99 -5.76 -22.35
N SER A 126 14.58 -4.61 -22.68
CA SER A 126 16.03 -4.44 -22.84
C SER A 126 16.80 -4.58 -21.52
N VAL A 127 18.13 -4.61 -21.60
CA VAL A 127 19.00 -4.80 -20.44
C VAL A 127 19.05 -3.53 -19.59
N HIS A 128 18.56 -3.62 -18.36
CA HIS A 128 18.64 -2.56 -17.37
C HIS A 128 18.50 -3.11 -15.94
N SER A 129 18.81 -2.30 -14.93
CA SER A 129 18.84 -2.74 -13.51
C SER A 129 17.53 -3.39 -13.01
N GLY A 130 16.38 -2.87 -13.44
CA GLY A 130 15.05 -3.39 -13.11
C GLY A 130 14.48 -4.44 -14.07
N GLN A 131 15.29 -5.06 -14.94
CA GLN A 131 14.80 -5.88 -16.08
C GLN A 131 13.88 -7.02 -15.65
N GLY A 132 14.13 -7.63 -14.49
CA GLY A 132 13.25 -8.67 -13.95
C GLY A 132 11.80 -8.21 -13.76
N HIS A 133 11.58 -6.94 -13.43
CA HIS A 133 10.24 -6.37 -13.31
C HIS A 133 9.58 -6.17 -14.68
N SER A 134 10.30 -5.60 -15.64
CA SER A 134 9.80 -5.39 -17.01
C SER A 134 9.49 -6.69 -17.72
N LEU A 135 10.38 -7.70 -17.63
CA LEU A 135 10.11 -9.02 -18.20
C LEU A 135 8.88 -9.70 -17.59
N ALA A 136 8.62 -9.49 -16.30
CA ALA A 136 7.40 -10.01 -15.67
C ALA A 136 6.13 -9.32 -16.19
N VAL A 137 6.18 -8.01 -16.41
CA VAL A 137 5.09 -7.23 -17.02
C VAL A 137 4.86 -7.67 -18.46
N CYS A 138 5.90 -7.66 -19.30
CA CYS A 138 5.80 -8.08 -20.69
C CYS A 138 5.24 -9.51 -20.81
N ARG A 139 5.69 -10.46 -19.98
CA ARG A 139 5.15 -11.83 -20.01
C ARG A 139 3.67 -11.90 -19.66
N ALA A 140 3.22 -11.17 -18.63
CA ALA A 140 1.81 -11.14 -18.26
C ALA A 140 0.95 -10.50 -19.36
N LEU A 141 1.41 -9.37 -19.90
CA LEU A 141 0.72 -8.65 -20.96
C LEU A 141 0.67 -9.43 -22.27
N LEU A 142 1.73 -10.17 -22.64
CA LEU A 142 1.72 -11.01 -23.84
C LEU A 142 0.61 -12.06 -23.79
N VAL A 143 0.43 -12.73 -22.66
CA VAL A 143 -0.64 -13.72 -22.48
C VAL A 143 -2.01 -13.03 -22.48
N TRP A 144 -2.12 -11.88 -21.79
CA TRP A 144 -3.36 -11.14 -21.67
C TRP A 144 -3.82 -10.57 -23.02
N PHE A 145 -2.96 -9.87 -23.77
CA PHE A 145 -3.31 -9.36 -25.11
C PHE A 145 -3.61 -10.47 -26.12
N ALA A 146 -2.98 -11.64 -26.00
CA ALA A 146 -3.29 -12.77 -26.87
C ALA A 146 -4.67 -13.40 -26.57
N ALA A 147 -5.21 -13.19 -25.37
CA ALA A 147 -6.49 -13.77 -24.96
C ALA A 147 -7.69 -13.02 -25.57
N ASP A 148 -7.60 -11.71 -25.77
CA ASP A 148 -8.66 -10.88 -26.35
C ASP A 148 -8.06 -9.67 -27.10
N PRO A 149 -8.37 -9.47 -28.40
CA PRO A 149 -7.86 -8.34 -29.18
C PRO A 149 -8.40 -6.97 -28.71
N LEU A 150 -9.43 -6.93 -27.88
CA LEU A 150 -9.96 -5.69 -27.29
C LEU A 150 -9.18 -5.27 -26.02
N ASN A 151 -8.19 -6.05 -25.61
CA ASN A 151 -7.43 -5.77 -24.41
C ASN A 151 -6.57 -4.49 -24.56
N THR A 152 -6.71 -3.54 -23.64
CA THR A 152 -5.96 -2.27 -23.65
C THR A 152 -5.27 -1.98 -22.32
N LEU A 153 -4.07 -1.39 -22.40
CA LEU A 153 -3.31 -0.92 -21.23
C LEU A 153 -2.96 0.56 -21.41
N GLU A 154 -3.34 1.37 -20.43
CA GLU A 154 -3.14 2.82 -20.42
C GLU A 154 -2.37 3.24 -19.15
N PHE A 155 -1.39 4.13 -19.34
CA PHE A 155 -0.67 4.76 -18.24
C PHE A 155 -0.91 6.26 -18.28
N TYR A 156 -1.26 6.83 -17.12
CA TYR A 156 -1.47 8.26 -16.95
C TYR A 156 -0.49 8.83 -15.93
N ASP A 157 0.22 9.88 -16.35
CA ASP A 157 1.11 10.63 -15.48
C ASP A 157 0.28 11.48 -14.51
N CYS A 158 0.47 11.23 -13.22
CA CYS A 158 -0.15 11.98 -12.15
C CYS A 158 0.97 12.72 -11.40
N PRO A 159 1.38 13.92 -11.84
CA PRO A 159 2.46 14.63 -11.19
C PRO A 159 2.13 14.85 -9.72
N SER A 160 3.05 14.50 -8.81
CA SER A 160 2.84 14.56 -7.36
C SER A 160 2.51 15.97 -6.83
N LYS A 161 2.74 17.01 -7.64
CA LYS A 161 2.32 18.41 -7.38
C LYS A 161 0.83 18.66 -7.60
N ALA A 162 0.10 17.76 -8.27
CA ALA A 162 -1.31 17.93 -8.63
C ALA A 162 -2.29 17.69 -7.47
N GLU A 163 -1.81 17.17 -6.32
CA GLU A 163 -2.63 16.94 -5.12
C GLU A 163 -3.97 16.22 -5.44
N TRP A 164 -3.88 15.17 -6.25
CA TRP A 164 -5.05 14.42 -6.72
C TRP A 164 -5.45 13.30 -5.74
N ASP A 165 -6.70 13.31 -5.27
CA ASP A 165 -7.22 12.46 -4.18
C ASP A 165 -7.04 10.95 -4.40
N VAL A 166 -6.94 10.50 -5.65
CA VAL A 166 -6.78 9.08 -6.03
C VAL A 166 -5.31 8.66 -6.01
N HIS A 167 -4.37 9.59 -6.23
CA HIS A 167 -2.96 9.38 -5.92
C HIS A 167 -2.77 9.27 -4.39
N TYR A 168 -3.60 9.98 -3.63
CA TYR A 168 -3.58 9.86 -2.18
C TYR A 168 -4.11 8.52 -1.69
N GLU A 169 -4.81 7.68 -2.44
CA GLU A 169 -5.20 6.34 -1.95
C GLU A 169 -3.96 5.46 -1.65
N PRO A 170 -2.99 5.30 -2.57
CA PRO A 170 -1.67 4.77 -2.26
C PRO A 170 -0.91 5.59 -1.22
N SER A 171 -1.02 6.93 -1.19
CA SER A 171 -0.31 7.77 -0.20
C SER A 171 -0.94 7.75 1.22
N TYR A 172 -2.24 7.48 1.35
CA TYR A 172 -2.99 7.17 2.57
C TYR A 172 -2.59 5.77 3.01
N LEU A 173 -2.43 4.85 2.06
CA LEU A 173 -1.81 3.54 2.28
C LEU A 173 -0.30 3.65 2.60
N LYS A 174 0.41 4.73 2.24
CA LYS A 174 1.80 5.04 2.66
C LYS A 174 1.89 5.59 4.10
N GLY A 175 0.78 5.70 4.82
CA GLY A 175 0.82 6.18 6.20
C GLY A 175 0.03 7.46 6.48
N GLY A 176 -1.01 7.78 5.69
CA GLY A 176 -1.70 9.08 5.72
C GLY A 176 -2.12 9.53 7.12
N SER A 177 -1.84 10.78 7.48
CA SER A 177 -2.05 11.46 8.77
C SER A 177 -1.56 10.78 10.06
N TRP A 178 -1.35 9.47 10.11
CA TRP A 178 -1.12 8.74 11.36
C TRP A 178 0.34 8.65 11.78
N ILE A 179 1.30 8.61 10.85
CA ILE A 179 2.73 8.74 11.20
C ILE A 179 3.05 10.16 11.70
N PRO A 180 2.54 11.24 11.06
CA PRO A 180 2.59 12.59 11.63
C PRO A 180 1.84 12.70 12.97
N ALA A 181 0.65 12.08 13.11
CA ALA A 181 -0.11 12.10 14.38
C ALA A 181 0.57 11.32 15.51
N ALA A 182 1.32 10.26 15.19
CA ALA A 182 2.20 9.56 16.12
C ALA A 182 3.55 10.28 16.34
N LYS A 183 3.67 11.54 15.89
CA LYS A 183 4.84 12.42 16.03
C LYS A 183 6.16 11.77 15.60
N ALA A 184 6.13 10.92 14.58
CA ALA A 184 7.27 10.13 14.12
C ALA A 184 7.95 9.24 15.19
N SER A 185 7.28 8.95 16.32
CA SER A 185 7.81 8.05 17.34
C SER A 185 7.72 6.59 16.86
N THR A 186 8.88 6.00 16.56
CA THR A 186 8.99 4.60 16.10
C THR A 186 8.37 3.61 17.09
N SER A 187 8.47 3.89 18.39
CA SER A 187 7.88 3.07 19.45
C SER A 187 6.36 3.20 19.51
N LEU A 188 5.81 4.39 19.33
CA LEU A 188 4.37 4.64 19.28
C LEU A 188 3.74 4.00 18.04
N VAL A 189 4.36 4.21 16.87
CA VAL A 189 3.98 3.59 15.60
C VAL A 189 3.95 2.07 15.73
N SER A 190 5.00 1.47 16.29
CA SER A 190 5.08 0.01 16.47
C SER A 190 3.97 -0.53 17.38
N ARG A 191 3.70 0.11 18.52
CA ARG A 191 2.64 -0.31 19.45
C ARG A 191 1.25 -0.13 18.84
N MET A 192 1.06 0.92 18.05
CA MET A 192 -0.18 1.16 17.33
C MET A 192 -0.43 0.10 16.25
N THR A 193 0.58 -0.24 15.45
CA THR A 193 0.49 -1.33 14.46
C THR A 193 0.13 -2.66 15.12
N ARG A 194 0.76 -3.00 16.26
CA ARG A 194 0.44 -4.21 17.04
C ARG A 194 -0.98 -4.21 17.58
N ALA A 195 -1.46 -3.06 18.07
CA ALA A 195 -2.81 -2.91 18.59
C ALA A 195 -3.88 -3.05 17.49
N ILE A 196 -3.65 -2.47 16.30
CA ILE A 196 -4.60 -2.53 15.17
C ILE A 196 -4.65 -3.94 14.60
N LEU A 197 -3.49 -4.55 14.34
CA LEU A 197 -3.42 -5.86 13.68
C LEU A 197 -3.65 -7.04 14.63
N GLY A 198 -3.78 -6.81 15.94
CA GLY A 198 -3.91 -7.88 16.94
C GLY A 198 -2.64 -8.73 17.12
N HIS A 199 -1.52 -8.32 16.52
CA HIS A 199 -0.22 -8.99 16.59
C HIS A 199 0.66 -8.40 17.71
N ALA A 200 0.11 -8.29 18.91
CA ALA A 200 0.83 -7.79 20.07
C ALA A 200 1.39 -8.94 20.92
N PRO A 201 2.48 -8.69 21.67
CA PRO A 201 3.03 -9.66 22.62
C PRO A 201 2.15 -9.73 23.87
N ILE A 202 0.93 -10.24 23.73
CA ILE A 202 -0.08 -10.35 24.78
C ILE A 202 -0.86 -11.68 24.61
N GLY A 203 -1.56 -12.11 25.67
CA GLY A 203 -2.47 -13.27 25.63
C GLY A 203 -1.81 -14.56 25.12
N LYS A 204 -2.49 -15.30 24.25
CA LYS A 204 -2.02 -16.59 23.72
C LYS A 204 -0.67 -16.52 23.00
N TYR A 205 -0.35 -15.39 22.35
CA TYR A 205 0.98 -15.19 21.76
C TYR A 205 2.04 -15.16 22.88
N TYR A 206 1.79 -14.40 23.94
CA TYR A 206 2.69 -14.33 25.08
C TYR A 206 2.92 -15.69 25.72
N SER A 207 1.85 -16.43 26.02
CA SER A 207 1.93 -17.78 26.62
C SER A 207 2.70 -18.79 25.78
N ARG A 208 2.70 -18.63 24.44
CA ARG A 208 3.40 -19.53 23.52
C ARG A 208 4.89 -19.26 23.46
N PHE A 209 5.31 -17.99 23.53
CA PHE A 209 6.69 -17.58 23.28
C PHE A 209 7.47 -17.24 24.56
N LEU A 210 6.77 -17.00 25.67
CA LEU A 210 7.32 -16.77 27.02
C LEU A 210 6.54 -17.63 28.03
N PRO A 211 6.70 -18.97 27.99
CA PRO A 211 5.90 -19.88 28.81
C PRO A 211 6.15 -19.73 30.32
N ASP A 212 7.32 -19.20 30.70
CA ASP A 212 7.72 -18.99 32.09
C ASP A 212 7.23 -17.66 32.68
N GLU A 213 6.58 -16.80 31.87
CA GLU A 213 6.08 -15.50 32.30
C GLU A 213 4.55 -15.49 32.43
N ASP A 214 4.03 -14.79 33.44
CA ASP A 214 2.59 -14.69 33.71
C ASP A 214 1.86 -13.90 32.60
N PRO A 215 0.97 -14.55 31.82
CA PRO A 215 0.23 -13.89 30.74
C PRO A 215 -0.99 -13.09 31.23
N ALA A 216 -1.29 -13.12 32.52
CA ALA A 216 -2.39 -12.36 33.10
C ALA A 216 -2.18 -10.86 32.90
N CYS A 217 -3.29 -10.14 32.75
CA CYS A 217 -3.23 -8.69 32.69
C CYS A 217 -2.73 -8.14 34.04
N PRO A 218 -1.85 -7.13 34.07
CA PRO A 218 -1.39 -6.52 35.32
C PRO A 218 -2.51 -5.90 36.18
N CYS A 219 -3.72 -5.75 35.64
CA CYS A 219 -4.89 -5.34 36.43
C CYS A 219 -5.37 -6.42 37.40
N GLY A 220 -5.01 -7.70 37.20
CA GLY A 220 -5.44 -8.83 38.01
C GLY A 220 -6.82 -9.40 37.64
N GLU A 221 -7.57 -8.76 36.75
CA GLU A 221 -8.96 -9.15 36.40
C GLU A 221 -9.06 -10.10 35.21
N ALA A 222 -8.00 -10.24 34.41
CA ALA A 222 -8.00 -11.09 33.22
C ALA A 222 -6.85 -12.08 33.25
N ALA A 223 -7.19 -13.38 33.23
CA ALA A 223 -6.24 -14.50 33.17
C ALA A 223 -5.37 -14.49 31.89
N LEU A 224 -5.84 -13.82 30.84
CA LEU A 224 -5.05 -13.51 29.65
C LEU A 224 -5.21 -12.03 29.33
N GLU A 225 -4.08 -11.37 29.12
CA GLU A 225 -4.07 -10.00 28.61
C GLU A 225 -4.51 -9.99 27.13
N THR A 226 -5.79 -9.73 26.86
CA THR A 226 -6.34 -9.68 25.49
C THR A 226 -6.51 -8.25 25.00
N ARG A 227 -6.38 -8.03 23.69
CA ARG A 227 -6.60 -6.72 23.05
C ARG A 227 -7.93 -6.08 23.49
N ASP A 228 -8.99 -6.89 23.51
CA ASP A 228 -10.32 -6.44 23.91
C ASP A 228 -10.33 -5.97 25.36
N HIS A 229 -9.77 -6.77 26.28
CA HIS A 229 -9.61 -6.34 27.67
C HIS A 229 -8.77 -5.06 27.80
N ILE A 230 -7.63 -4.95 27.09
CA ILE A 230 -6.77 -3.75 27.13
C ILE A 230 -7.53 -2.49 26.72
N LEU A 231 -8.34 -2.55 25.65
CA LEU A 231 -8.94 -1.38 25.01
C LEU A 231 -10.36 -1.05 25.49
N ASN A 232 -11.05 -1.99 26.13
CA ASN A 232 -12.47 -1.88 26.48
C ASN A 232 -12.81 -2.15 27.95
N HIS A 233 -11.94 -2.83 28.72
CA HIS A 233 -12.33 -3.36 30.05
C HIS A 233 -11.26 -3.21 31.15
N CYS A 234 -10.07 -2.69 30.83
CA CYS A 234 -8.97 -2.67 31.79
C CYS A 234 -9.06 -1.44 32.70
N HIS A 235 -9.52 -1.61 33.94
CA HIS A 235 -9.62 -0.54 34.93
C HIS A 235 -8.27 0.12 35.24
N ARG A 236 -7.17 -0.67 35.30
CA ARG A 236 -5.79 -0.17 35.50
C ARG A 236 -5.34 0.76 34.37
N ARG A 237 -5.99 0.70 33.20
CA ARG A 237 -5.75 1.57 32.04
C ARG A 237 -6.87 2.60 31.83
N GLY A 238 -7.77 2.76 32.80
CA GLY A 238 -8.75 3.84 32.87
C GLY A 238 -9.77 3.88 31.72
N VAL A 239 -9.97 2.76 31.04
CA VAL A 239 -10.84 2.67 29.85
C VAL A 239 -12.31 2.91 30.22
N ASP A 240 -12.74 2.45 31.39
CA ASP A 240 -14.16 2.45 31.79
C ASP A 240 -14.67 3.80 32.33
N TYR A 241 -13.80 4.74 32.71
CA TYR A 241 -14.23 5.92 33.48
C TYR A 241 -13.99 7.30 32.85
N PHE A 242 -13.02 7.48 31.93
CA PHE A 242 -12.63 8.84 31.50
C PHE A 242 -12.63 9.09 29.98
N TYR A 243 -12.57 8.05 29.13
CA TYR A 243 -12.28 8.26 27.70
C TYR A 243 -13.14 7.46 26.73
N GLY A 244 -13.92 6.50 27.22
CA GLY A 244 -14.63 5.53 26.37
C GLY A 244 -13.67 4.57 25.65
N PRO A 245 -14.22 3.58 24.94
CA PRO A 245 -13.42 2.57 24.26
C PRO A 245 -12.58 3.17 23.14
N ALA A 246 -11.34 2.71 22.97
CA ALA A 246 -10.40 3.19 21.94
C ALA A 246 -10.76 2.67 20.53
N ARG A 247 -11.97 3.01 20.06
CA ARG A 247 -12.55 2.57 18.78
C ARG A 247 -12.14 3.45 17.60
N THR A 248 -11.55 4.62 17.85
CA THR A 248 -11.08 5.55 16.83
C THR A 248 -9.56 5.71 16.88
N LEU A 249 -8.93 6.02 15.74
CA LEU A 249 -7.48 6.18 15.64
C LEU A 249 -6.93 7.29 16.56
N PRO A 250 -7.54 8.49 16.69
CA PRO A 250 -7.09 9.49 17.65
C PRO A 250 -7.22 9.04 19.11
N ALA A 251 -8.26 8.27 19.45
CA ALA A 251 -8.42 7.72 20.79
C ALA A 251 -7.34 6.66 21.09
N LEU A 252 -7.01 5.81 20.11
CA LEU A 252 -5.92 4.84 20.22
C LEU A 252 -4.56 5.53 20.38
N ILE A 253 -4.27 6.58 19.62
CA ILE A 253 -3.01 7.35 19.75
C ILE A 253 -2.88 7.92 21.17
N ARG A 254 -3.92 8.63 21.66
CA ARG A 254 -3.92 9.19 23.03
C ARG A 254 -3.74 8.11 24.10
N PHE A 255 -4.41 6.96 23.93
CA PHE A 255 -4.26 5.81 24.82
C PHE A 255 -2.82 5.30 24.86
N LEU A 256 -2.19 5.12 23.70
CA LEU A 256 -0.82 4.60 23.60
C LEU A 256 0.23 5.60 24.08
N GLU A 257 0.01 6.90 23.91
CA GLU A 257 0.84 7.96 24.49
C GLU A 257 0.77 7.92 26.02
N ARG A 258 -0.41 7.68 26.61
CA ARG A 258 -0.62 7.59 28.06
C ARG A 258 -0.11 6.31 28.69
N PHE A 259 -0.16 5.19 27.97
CA PHE A 259 0.30 3.88 28.44
C PHE A 259 1.46 3.40 27.56
N PRO A 260 2.70 3.85 27.78
CA PRO A 260 3.87 3.53 26.95
C PRO A 260 4.17 2.04 26.81
N TRP A 261 3.69 1.25 27.77
CA TRP A 261 3.91 -0.18 27.89
C TRP A 261 2.78 -1.03 27.26
N ALA A 262 1.67 -0.42 26.82
CA ALA A 262 0.58 -1.15 26.17
C ALA A 262 1.01 -1.66 24.79
N PHE A 263 0.71 -2.93 24.49
CA PHE A 263 1.10 -3.62 23.24
C PHE A 263 2.63 -3.65 22.97
N SER A 264 3.44 -3.56 24.02
CA SER A 264 4.90 -3.81 23.98
C SER A 264 5.29 -5.03 24.81
N PHE A 265 6.48 -5.55 24.55
CA PHE A 265 7.09 -6.54 25.44
C PHE A 265 7.30 -5.93 26.82
N ARG A 266 7.05 -6.71 27.87
CA ARG A 266 7.31 -6.28 29.25
C ARG A 266 8.82 -6.10 29.44
N PRO A 267 9.28 -5.01 30.06
CA PRO A 267 10.69 -4.88 30.42
C PRO A 267 11.06 -5.93 31.48
N LYS A 268 12.19 -6.62 31.29
CA LYS A 268 12.65 -7.72 32.17
C LYS A 268 12.85 -7.35 33.64
N ASN A 269 12.85 -6.05 33.97
CA ASN A 269 13.19 -5.54 35.30
C ASN A 269 12.00 -4.92 36.06
N GLY A 270 10.75 -5.12 35.63
CA GLY A 270 9.58 -4.84 36.46
C GLY A 270 9.34 -3.37 36.86
N VAL A 271 9.99 -2.40 36.23
CA VAL A 271 9.72 -0.97 36.46
C VAL A 271 9.16 -0.36 35.17
N GLY A 272 7.90 0.05 35.25
CA GLY A 272 7.19 0.85 34.27
C GLY A 272 6.39 1.93 34.99
#